data_AF-A0A1V5GXH2-F1
#
_entry.id   AF-A0A1V5GXH2-F1
#
_cell.length_a   1.000
_cell.length_b   1.000
_cell.length_c   1.000
_cell.angle_alpha   90.00
_cell.angle_beta   90.00
_cell.angle_gamma   90.00
#
_symmetry.space_group_name_H-M   'P 1'
#
loop_
_entity.id
_entity.type
_entity.pdbx_description
1 polymer ?
#
loop_
_entity_poly.entity_id
_entity_poly.type
_entity_poly.pdbx_seq_one_letter_code
_entity_poly.pdbx_strand_id
1 'polypeptide(L)'
;MKFINIRELSKSPSKYIKNANEEGDVIVTRNGLPYAIISRIDGNELEDYVLAKHFDFEEQFKIAKREYASGNTINAHDLLKQIEREK
;
A
#
# COMPACT_ATOMS: atom_id res chain seq x y z
N MET A 1 -3.01 -2.68 -18.46
CA MET A 1 -4.01 -1.88 -17.71
C MET A 1 -5.28 -1.75 -18.53
N LYS A 2 -6.44 -2.09 -17.96
CA LYS A 2 -7.75 -2.17 -18.65
C LYS A 2 -8.76 -1.23 -18.01
N PHE A 3 -9.64 -0.60 -18.80
CA PHE A 3 -10.69 0.28 -18.29
C PHE A 3 -12.06 -0.40 -18.42
N ILE A 4 -12.87 -0.34 -17.36
CA ILE A 4 -14.23 -0.88 -17.34
C ILE A 4 -15.20 0.11 -16.70
N ASN A 5 -16.46 0.08 -17.08
CA ASN A 5 -17.53 0.78 -16.38
C ASN A 5 -17.96 0.01 -15.12
N ILE A 6 -18.38 0.72 -14.07
CA ILE A 6 -18.93 0.12 -12.84
C ILE A 6 -20.09 -0.87 -13.10
N ARG A 7 -20.90 -0.64 -14.15
CA ARG A 7 -21.98 -1.55 -14.56
C ARG A 7 -21.48 -2.83 -15.22
N GLU A 8 -20.29 -2.80 -15.83
CA GLU A 8 -19.65 -4.01 -16.36
C GLU A 8 -19.12 -4.84 -15.20
N LEU A 9 -18.45 -4.19 -14.24
CA LEU A 9 -17.95 -4.84 -13.02
C LEU A 9 -19.07 -5.56 -12.27
N SER A 10 -20.23 -4.91 -12.08
CA SER A 10 -21.36 -5.50 -11.36
C SER A 10 -21.93 -6.75 -12.04
N LYS A 11 -21.82 -6.87 -13.37
CA LYS A 11 -22.32 -8.02 -14.13
C LYS A 11 -21.37 -9.22 -14.10
N SER A 12 -20.07 -9.00 -13.95
CA SER A 12 -19.08 -10.07 -14.06
C SER A 12 -17.86 -9.83 -13.17
N PRO A 13 -18.02 -9.74 -11.83
CA PRO A 13 -16.94 -9.39 -10.92
C PRO A 13 -15.77 -10.38 -11.00
N SER A 14 -16.04 -11.69 -10.99
CA SER A 14 -15.00 -12.72 -11.05
C SER A 14 -14.13 -12.64 -12.30
N LYS A 15 -14.71 -12.25 -13.45
CA LYS A 15 -13.96 -12.05 -14.70
C LYS A 15 -12.92 -10.94 -14.54
N TYR A 16 -13.31 -9.83 -13.95
CA TYR A 16 -12.42 -8.67 -13.82
C TYR A 16 -11.40 -8.84 -12.70
N ILE A 17 -11.71 -9.61 -11.65
CA ILE A 17 -10.72 -10.07 -10.67
C ILE A 17 -9.68 -10.97 -11.37
N LYS A 18 -10.11 -11.93 -12.19
CA LYS A 18 -9.20 -12.77 -12.97
C LYS A 18 -8.32 -11.92 -13.90
N ASN A 19 -8.90 -10.95 -14.60
CA ASN A 19 -8.12 -10.01 -15.43
C ASN A 19 -7.10 -9.23 -14.60
N ALA A 20 -7.47 -8.70 -13.44
CA ALA A 20 -6.52 -8.01 -12.56
C ALA A 20 -5.36 -8.92 -12.11
N ASN A 21 -5.65 -10.20 -11.86
CA ASN A 21 -4.65 -11.18 -11.43
C ASN A 21 -3.70 -11.64 -12.55
N GLU A 22 -4.18 -11.72 -13.79
CA GLU A 22 -3.44 -12.34 -14.91
C GLU A 22 -2.94 -11.33 -15.96
N GLU A 23 -3.69 -10.26 -16.20
CA GLU A 23 -3.46 -9.27 -17.27
C GLU A 23 -3.00 -7.90 -16.73
N GLY A 24 -3.00 -7.73 -15.41
CA GLY A 24 -2.65 -6.50 -14.69
C GLY A 24 -3.84 -5.60 -14.39
N ASP A 25 -3.57 -4.44 -13.80
CA ASP A 25 -4.58 -3.58 -13.17
C ASP A 25 -5.79 -3.23 -14.03
N VAL A 26 -6.95 -3.21 -13.37
CA VAL A 26 -8.23 -2.81 -13.95
C VAL A 26 -8.70 -1.50 -13.31
N ILE A 27 -8.81 -0.46 -14.12
CA ILE A 27 -9.40 0.83 -13.74
C ILE A 27 -10.92 0.76 -13.91
N VAL A 28 -11.63 0.98 -12.82
CA VAL A 28 -13.09 1.06 -12.79
C VAL A 28 -13.51 2.51 -12.94
N THR A 29 -14.43 2.78 -13.86
CA THR A 29 -14.94 4.11 -14.17
C THR A 29 -16.42 4.24 -13.81
N ARG A 30 -16.82 5.46 -13.42
CA ARG A 30 -18.21 5.86 -13.22
C ARG A 30 -18.45 7.15 -13.97
N ASN A 31 -19.46 7.18 -14.86
CA ASN A 31 -19.76 8.33 -15.72
C ASN A 31 -18.54 8.81 -16.55
N GLY A 32 -17.71 7.87 -17.03
CA GLY A 32 -16.52 8.16 -17.84
C GLY A 32 -15.29 8.62 -17.06
N LEU A 33 -15.39 8.77 -15.73
CA LEU A 33 -14.27 9.18 -14.87
C LEU A 33 -13.74 8.00 -14.04
N PRO A 34 -12.41 7.91 -13.80
CA PRO A 34 -11.83 6.93 -12.88
C PRO A 34 -12.48 7.02 -11.50
N TYR A 35 -12.83 5.87 -10.93
CA TYR A 35 -13.57 5.76 -9.68
C TYR A 35 -12.91 4.80 -8.68
N ALA A 36 -12.34 3.69 -9.18
CA ALA A 36 -11.62 2.73 -8.36
C ALA A 36 -10.59 1.96 -9.21
N ILE A 37 -9.72 1.21 -8.54
CA ILE A 37 -8.78 0.26 -9.16
C ILE A 37 -9.00 -1.13 -8.55
N ILE A 38 -8.92 -2.15 -9.40
CA ILE A 38 -8.77 -3.54 -8.97
C ILE A 38 -7.35 -3.92 -9.37
N SER A 39 -6.51 -4.10 -8.35
CA SER A 39 -5.13 -4.51 -8.51
C SER A 39 -4.93 -5.83 -7.77
N ARG A 40 -4.06 -6.68 -8.30
CA ARG A 40 -3.62 -7.87 -7.58
C ARG A 40 -2.76 -7.41 -6.41
N ILE A 41 -3.03 -7.95 -5.24
CA ILE A 41 -2.17 -7.82 -4.07
C ILE A 41 -1.77 -9.22 -3.63
N ASP A 42 -0.51 -9.40 -3.28
CA ASP A 42 -0.07 -10.57 -2.52
C ASP A 42 -0.12 -10.33 -0.99
N GLY A 43 0.17 -11.38 -0.22
CA GLY A 43 0.07 -11.31 1.25
C GLY A 43 1.05 -10.33 1.88
N ASN A 44 2.22 -10.13 1.28
CA ASN A 44 3.23 -9.18 1.78
C ASN A 44 2.82 -7.75 1.39
N GLU A 45 2.34 -7.55 0.17
CA GLU A 45 1.89 -6.24 -0.34
C GLU A 45 0.65 -5.73 0.41
N LEU A 46 -0.25 -6.63 0.84
CA LEU A 46 -1.44 -6.25 1.62
C LEU A 46 -1.04 -5.71 2.99
N GLU A 47 -0.13 -6.38 3.69
CA GLU A 47 0.36 -5.93 5.00
C GLU A 47 0.97 -4.53 4.87
N ASP A 48 1.91 -4.35 3.93
CA ASP A 48 2.55 -3.07 3.68
C ASP A 48 1.54 -1.96 3.32
N TYR A 49 0.55 -2.26 2.47
CA TYR A 49 -0.50 -1.31 2.11
C TYR A 49 -1.36 -0.91 3.30
N VAL A 50 -1.74 -1.86 4.15
CA VAL A 50 -2.53 -1.60 5.37
C VAL A 50 -1.71 -0.78 6.35
N LEU A 51 -0.46 -1.15 6.60
CA LEU A 51 0.45 -0.43 7.50
C LEU A 51 0.66 1.01 7.02
N ALA A 52 0.96 1.21 5.74
CA ALA A 52 1.17 2.54 5.16
C ALA A 52 -0.08 3.43 5.28
N LYS A 53 -1.26 2.90 4.96
CA LYS A 53 -2.49 3.70 4.83
C LYS A 53 -3.26 3.90 6.12
N HIS A 54 -3.24 2.93 7.04
CA HIS A 54 -4.08 2.97 8.25
C HIS A 54 -3.33 3.37 9.52
N PHE A 55 -2.00 3.27 9.56
CA PHE A 55 -1.20 3.60 10.74
C PHE A 55 -0.36 4.87 10.59
N ASP A 56 -0.67 5.73 9.59
CA ASP A 56 0.10 6.95 9.27
C ASP A 56 1.60 6.71 9.08
N PHE A 57 1.99 5.48 8.72
CA PHE A 57 3.39 5.11 8.55
C PHE A 57 4.03 5.85 7.36
N GLU A 58 3.25 6.37 6.41
CA GLU A 58 3.79 7.28 5.40
C GLU A 58 4.46 8.52 6.01
N GLU A 59 3.89 9.09 7.07
CA GLU A 59 4.49 10.27 7.71
C GLU A 59 5.68 9.88 8.58
N GLN A 60 5.57 8.78 9.32
CA GLN A 60 6.69 8.22 10.08
C GLN A 60 7.87 7.88 9.18
N PHE A 61 7.62 7.31 8.01
CA PHE A 61 8.66 7.00 7.03
C PHE A 61 9.33 8.26 6.48
N LYS A 62 8.56 9.33 6.22
CA LYS A 62 9.15 10.63 5.81
C LYS A 62 10.03 11.22 6.92
N ILE A 63 9.59 11.15 8.18
CA ILE A 63 10.37 11.61 9.32
C ILE A 63 11.67 10.81 9.43
N ALA A 64 11.58 9.47 9.46
CA ALA A 64 12.74 8.59 9.53
C ALA A 64 13.73 8.82 8.38
N LYS A 65 13.23 9.06 7.16
CA LYS A 65 14.08 9.39 6.01
C LYS A 65 14.83 10.72 6.19
N ARG A 66 14.19 11.73 6.79
CA ARG A 66 14.86 13.01 7.11
C ARG A 66 15.92 12.82 8.20
N GLU A 67 15.61 12.07 9.24
CA GLU A 67 16.54 11.75 10.33
C GLU A 67 17.77 10.98 9.84
N TYR A 68 17.56 9.99 8.96
CA TYR A 68 18.65 9.29 8.31
C TYR A 68 19.54 10.23 7.49
N ALA A 69 18.93 11.09 6.67
CA ALA A 69 19.67 12.04 5.84
C ALA A 69 20.43 13.11 6.66
N SER A 70 19.95 13.47 7.85
CA SER A 70 20.63 14.40 8.76
C SER A 70 21.64 13.73 9.70
N GLY A 71 21.78 12.40 9.64
CA GLY A 71 22.63 11.63 10.56
C GLY A 71 22.07 11.52 11.97
N ASN A 72 20.80 11.89 12.19
CA ASN A 72 20.09 11.74 13.45
C ASN A 72 19.62 10.29 13.63
N THR A 73 20.56 9.35 13.70
CA THR A 73 20.28 7.91 13.82
C THR A 73 21.06 7.32 14.99
N ILE A 74 20.47 6.33 15.66
CA ILE A 74 21.15 5.52 16.66
C ILE A 74 21.54 4.16 16.06
N ASN A 75 22.68 3.61 16.47
CA ASN A 75 23.04 2.26 16.06
C ASN A 75 22.22 1.21 16.86
N ALA A 76 22.06 0.02 16.29
CA ALA A 76 21.22 -1.02 16.87
C ALA A 76 21.65 -1.44 18.29
N HIS A 77 22.96 -1.46 18.56
CA HIS A 77 23.48 -1.84 19.88
C HIS A 77 23.09 -0.86 20.98
N ASP A 78 23.20 0.44 20.69
CA ASP A 78 22.87 1.49 21.66
C ASP A 78 21.35 1.61 21.86
N LEU A 79 20.55 1.37 20.81
CA LEU A 79 19.10 1.27 20.93
C LEU A 79 18.67 0.13 21.85
N LEU A 80 19.25 -1.07 21.69
CA LEU A 80 18.93 -2.22 22.54
C LEU A 80 19.22 -1.94 24.02
N LYS A 81 20.35 -1.29 24.31
CA LYS A 81 20.69 -0.86 25.68
C LYS A 81 19.71 0.15 26.25
N GLN A 82 19.18 1.05 25.41
CA GLN A 82 18.18 2.03 25.86
C GLN A 82 16.88 1.32 26.25
N ILE A 83 16.38 0.42 25.40
CA ILE A 83 15.16 -0.36 25.66
C ILE A 83 15.28 -1.20 26.93
N GLU A 84 16.44 -1.81 27.18
CA GLU A 84 16.70 -2.57 28.40
C GLU A 84 16.68 -1.72 29.68
N ARG A 85 17.02 -0.43 29.59
CA ARG A 85 17.00 0.51 30.73
C ARG A 85 15.61 1.07 31.03
N GLU A 86 14.72 1.07 30.05
CA GLU A 86 13.35 1.58 30.17
C GLU A 86 12.34 0.51 30.64
N LYS A 87 12.78 -0.76 30.76
CA LYS A 87 12.03 -1.87 31.38
C LYS A 87 12.24 -1.93 32.90
#